data_AF-A0A1F6HNG4-F1
#
_entry.id   AF-A0A1F6HNG4-F1
#
_cell.length_a   1.000
_cell.length_b   1.000
_cell.length_c   1.000
_cell.angle_alpha   90.00
_cell.angle_beta   90.00
_cell.angle_gamma   90.00
#
_symmetry.space_group_name_H-M   'P 1'
#
loop_
_entity.id
_entity.type
_entity.pdbx_description
1 polymer ?
#
loop_
_entity_poly.entity_id
_entity_poly.type
_entity_poly.pdbx_seq_one_letter_code
_entity_poly.pdbx_strand_id
1 'polypeptide(L)'
;MTQKIIQIGNSTGVIIPKSILDQLELKPGSEVTLDQNLTDKTLTIMKKGRKIKQTSTTPEFLTLLEKVNKNYGIALKELAQK
;
A
#
# COMPACT_ATOMS: atom_id res chain seq x y z
N MET A 1 -1.61 16.17 -0.97
CA MET A 1 -2.78 16.59 -1.76
C MET A 1 -4.03 16.10 -1.07
N THR A 2 -5.03 16.95 -0.90
CA THR A 2 -6.32 16.60 -0.29
C THR A 2 -7.43 16.82 -1.31
N GLN A 3 -8.38 15.88 -1.38
CA GLN A 3 -9.54 15.96 -2.27
C GLN A 3 -10.79 15.73 -1.42
N LYS A 4 -11.89 16.42 -1.77
CA LYS A 4 -13.17 16.24 -1.10
C LYS A 4 -13.93 15.05 -1.70
N ILE A 5 -14.61 14.31 -0.84
CA ILE A 5 -15.60 13.31 -1.22
C ILE A 5 -16.86 14.03 -1.70
N ILE A 6 -17.34 13.74 -2.91
CA ILE A 6 -18.49 14.39 -3.55
C ILE A 6 -19.62 13.39 -3.83
N GLN A 7 -20.86 13.86 -3.71
CA GLN A 7 -22.05 13.06 -4.05
C GLN A 7 -22.17 12.91 -5.57
N ILE A 8 -22.39 11.68 -6.03
CA ILE A 8 -22.63 11.32 -7.43
C ILE A 8 -23.87 10.42 -7.47
N GLY A 9 -25.04 11.01 -7.74
CA GLY A 9 -26.32 10.30 -7.71
C GLY A 9 -26.60 9.68 -6.33
N ASN A 10 -26.74 8.36 -6.27
CA ASN A 10 -26.92 7.59 -5.03
C ASN A 10 -25.59 7.01 -4.47
N SER A 11 -24.47 7.60 -4.85
CA SER A 11 -23.14 7.13 -4.43
C SER A 11 -22.23 8.32 -4.16
N THR A 12 -21.01 8.02 -3.74
CA THR A 12 -20.03 9.03 -3.39
C THR A 12 -18.70 8.68 -4.01
N GLY A 13 -17.95 9.69 -4.45
CA GLY A 13 -16.69 9.50 -5.15
C GLY A 13 -15.66 10.57 -4.82
N VAL A 14 -14.45 10.36 -5.31
CA VAL A 14 -13.34 11.33 -5.25
C VAL A 14 -12.86 11.60 -6.67
N ILE A 15 -12.49 12.84 -6.95
CA ILE A 15 -11.93 13.20 -8.25
C ILE A 15 -10.43 12.88 -8.23
N ILE A 16 -9.97 12.07 -9.18
CA ILE A 16 -8.55 11.79 -9.38
C ILE A 16 -8.00 12.80 -10.40
N PRO A 17 -7.01 13.64 -10.03
CA PRO A 17 -6.39 14.57 -10.96
C PRO A 17 -5.79 13.87 -12.17
N LYS A 18 -5.82 14.54 -13.32
CA LYS A 18 -5.29 14.02 -14.59
C LYS A 18 -3.83 13.58 -14.49
N SER A 19 -3.00 14.33 -13.77
CA SER A 19 -1.59 13.98 -13.55
C SER A 19 -1.40 12.60 -12.91
N ILE A 20 -2.27 12.23 -11.96
CA ILE A 20 -2.21 10.91 -11.30
C ILE A 20 -2.74 9.82 -12.25
N LEU A 21 -3.81 10.11 -13.02
CA LEU A 21 -4.30 9.17 -14.03
C LEU A 21 -3.24 8.86 -15.08
N ASP A 22 -2.54 9.87 -15.58
CA ASP A 22 -1.47 9.71 -16.58
C ASP A 22 -0.31 8.87 -16.01
N GLN A 23 0.11 9.13 -14.77
CA GLN A 23 1.17 8.35 -14.08
C GLN A 23 0.78 6.89 -13.83
N LEU A 24 -0.51 6.64 -13.57
CA LEU A 24 -1.04 5.29 -13.35
C LEU A 24 -1.49 4.60 -14.64
N GLU A 25 -1.34 5.27 -15.79
CA GLU A 25 -1.82 4.80 -17.10
C GLU A 25 -3.30 4.40 -17.07
N LEU A 26 -4.11 5.18 -16.36
CA LEU A 26 -5.55 5.02 -16.23
C LEU A 26 -6.27 6.03 -17.12
N LYS A 27 -7.36 5.59 -17.73
CA LYS A 27 -8.24 6.41 -18.57
C LYS A 27 -9.69 6.23 -18.11
N PRO A 28 -10.60 7.17 -18.41
CA PRO A 28 -12.04 6.94 -18.21
C PRO A 28 -12.47 5.60 -18.81
N GLY A 29 -13.20 4.79 -18.04
CA GLY A 29 -13.58 3.42 -18.41
C GLY A 29 -12.55 2.33 -18.06
N SER A 30 -11.38 2.68 -17.53
CA SER A 30 -10.43 1.67 -17.02
C SER A 30 -10.99 0.98 -15.79
N GLU A 31 -10.82 -0.34 -15.73
CA GLU A 31 -11.19 -1.12 -14.56
C GLU A 31 -10.10 -1.01 -13.47
N VAL A 32 -10.54 -0.74 -12.24
CA VAL A 32 -9.69 -0.65 -11.07
C VAL A 32 -10.19 -1.58 -9.97
N THR A 33 -9.27 -2.01 -9.12
CA THR A 33 -9.56 -2.73 -7.88
C THR A 33 -9.46 -1.75 -6.72
N LEU A 34 -10.45 -1.81 -5.83
CA LEU A 34 -10.49 -1.08 -4.58
C LEU A 34 -10.16 -2.04 -3.45
N ASP A 35 -9.09 -1.79 -2.73
CA ASP A 35 -8.71 -2.55 -1.54
C ASP A 35 -8.97 -1.72 -0.29
N GLN A 36 -9.65 -2.33 0.69
CA GLN A 36 -10.07 -1.65 1.92
C GLN A 36 -9.32 -2.27 3.10
N ASN A 37 -8.47 -1.47 3.74
CA ASN A 37 -7.88 -1.83 5.02
C ASN A 37 -8.63 -1.09 6.12
N LEU A 38 -9.52 -1.81 6.79
CA LEU A 38 -10.38 -1.27 7.85
C LEU A 38 -9.61 -0.93 9.13
N THR A 39 -8.50 -1.62 9.39
CA THR A 39 -7.63 -1.36 10.55
C THR A 39 -6.98 0.02 10.42
N ASP A 40 -6.40 0.30 9.26
CA ASP A 40 -5.69 1.56 9.00
C ASP A 40 -6.61 2.66 8.46
N LYS A 41 -7.90 2.34 8.24
CA LYS A 41 -8.89 3.23 7.62
C LYS A 41 -8.43 3.78 6.26
N THR A 42 -7.79 2.92 5.46
CA THR A 42 -7.27 3.30 4.15
C THR A 42 -8.02 2.60 3.01
N LEU A 43 -8.19 3.34 1.91
CA LEU A 43 -8.73 2.84 0.65
C LEU A 43 -7.63 2.98 -0.42
N THR A 44 -7.20 1.85 -0.97
CA THR A 44 -6.16 1.82 -2.00
C THR A 44 -6.79 1.53 -3.36
N ILE A 45 -6.48 2.37 -4.36
CA ILE A 45 -6.99 2.22 -5.73
C ILE A 45 -5.86 1.72 -6.62
N MET A 46 -6.12 0.65 -7.37
CA MET A 46 -5.11 0.00 -8.21
C MET A 46 -5.68 -0.43 -9.55
N LYS A 47 -4.82 -0.49 -10.58
CA LYS A 47 -5.18 -1.05 -11.88
C LYS A 47 -5.56 -2.53 -11.72
N LYS A 48 -6.67 -2.97 -12.34
CA LYS A 48 -7.12 -4.37 -12.28
C LYS A 48 -6.00 -5.31 -12.71
N GLY A 49 -5.81 -6.40 -11.96
CA GLY A 49 -4.78 -7.41 -12.23
C GLY A 49 -3.42 -7.14 -11.57
N ARG A 50 -3.15 -5.92 -11.08
CA ARG A 50 -2.12 -5.74 -10.06
C ARG A 50 -2.69 -6.25 -8.75
N LYS A 51 -2.14 -7.33 -8.20
CA LYS A 51 -2.30 -7.62 -6.77
C LYS A 51 -1.40 -6.63 -6.02
N ILE A 52 -1.83 -6.20 -4.83
CA ILE A 52 -0.88 -5.63 -3.86
C ILE A 52 0.17 -6.71 -3.75
N LYS A 53 1.41 -6.46 -4.22
CA LYS A 53 2.52 -7.24 -3.71
C LYS A 53 2.40 -7.01 -2.22
N GLN A 54 1.97 -8.02 -1.47
CA GLN A 54 2.19 -8.05 -0.05
C GLN A 54 3.70 -7.94 0.07
N THR A 55 4.22 -6.71 0.10
CA THR A 55 5.55 -6.45 0.59
C THR A 55 5.45 -6.96 2.00
N SER A 56 6.03 -8.14 2.22
CA SER A 56 6.01 -8.93 3.44
C SER A 56 6.75 -8.23 4.60
N THR A 57 6.79 -6.92 4.55
CA THR A 57 7.66 -6.03 5.28
C THR A 57 6.80 -4.84 5.63
N THR A 58 5.95 -5.01 6.64
CA THR A 58 5.29 -3.87 7.27
C THR A 58 6.37 -2.99 7.92
N PRO A 59 6.13 -1.69 8.08
CA PRO A 59 7.03 -0.83 8.86
C PRO A 59 7.31 -1.36 10.27
N GLU A 60 6.32 -2.03 10.90
CA GLU A 60 6.55 -2.69 12.18
C GLU A 60 7.50 -3.89 12.06
N PHE A 61 7.41 -4.67 10.99
CA PHE A 61 8.34 -5.78 10.74
C PHE A 61 9.77 -5.27 10.56
N LEU A 62 9.99 -4.18 9.81
CA LEU A 62 11.31 -3.55 9.68
C LEU A 62 11.86 -3.11 11.04
N THR A 63 11.03 -2.46 11.85
CA THR A 63 11.41 -2.00 13.19
C THR A 63 11.74 -3.17 14.13
N LEU A 64 10.97 -4.26 14.05
CA LEU A 64 11.22 -5.48 14.80
C LEU A 64 12.53 -6.14 14.35
N LEU A 65 12.77 -6.21 13.04
CA LEU A 65 13.96 -6.82 12.45
C LEU A 65 15.23 -6.02 12.81
N GLU A 66 15.17 -4.69 12.83
CA GLU A 66 16.24 -3.84 13.35
C GLU A 66 16.54 -4.12 14.83
N LYS A 67 15.52 -4.24 15.68
CA LYS A 67 15.70 -4.59 17.11
C LYS A 67 16.32 -5.97 17.28
N VAL A 68 15.85 -6.96 16.55
CA VAL A 68 16.38 -8.33 16.60
C VAL A 68 17.82 -8.36 16.11
N ASN A 69 18.13 -7.69 15.00
CA ASN A 69 19.48 -7.62 14.47
C ASN A 69 20.42 -6.87 15.43
N LYS A 70 19.96 -5.79 16.08
CA LYS A 70 20.76 -5.05 17.07
C LYS A 70 21.09 -5.89 18.31
N ASN A 71 20.14 -6.65 18.82
CA ASN A 71 20.30 -7.39 20.08
C ASN A 71 20.94 -8.77 19.88
N TYR A 72 20.70 -9.40 18.74
CA TYR A 72 21.05 -10.80 18.50
C TYR A 72 21.83 -11.04 17.21
N GLY A 73 22.13 -10.00 16.42
CA GLY A 73 22.76 -10.15 15.10
C GLY A 73 24.13 -10.84 15.14
N ILE A 74 24.93 -10.60 16.18
CA ILE A 74 26.23 -11.25 16.37
C ILE A 74 26.04 -12.75 16.59
N ALA A 75 25.16 -13.13 17.53
CA ALA A 75 24.88 -14.53 17.84
C ALA A 75 24.26 -15.28 16.64
N LEU A 76 23.36 -14.63 15.89
CA LEU A 76 22.78 -15.20 14.67
C LEU A 76 23.83 -15.42 13.57
N LYS A 77 24.81 -14.50 13.46
CA LYS A 77 25.92 -14.62 12.51
C LYS A 77 26.87 -15.76 12.86
N GLU A 78 27.17 -15.94 14.14
CA GLU A 78 28.00 -17.04 14.64
C GLU A 78 27.31 -18.40 14.45
N LEU A 79 25.99 -18.47 14.64
CA LEU A 79 25.19 -19.68 14.40
C LEU A 79 25.12 -20.06 12.91
N ALA A 80 25.10 -19.08 12.02
CA ALA A 80 25.04 -19.32 10.57
C ALA A 80 26.39 -19.76 9.95
N GLN A 81 27.50 -19.55 10.66
CA GLN A 81 28.85 -19.97 10.23
C GLN A 81 29.23 -21.37 10.71
N LYS A 82 28.33 -22.04 11.42
CA LYS A 82 28.48 -23.41 11.89
C LYS A 82 27.71 -24.39 11.01
#